data_AF-A0A1H7Q3C8-F1
#
_entry.id   AF-A0A1H7Q3C8-F1
#
_cell.length_a   1.000
_cell.length_b   1.000
_cell.length_c   1.000
_cell.angle_alpha   90.00
_cell.angle_beta   90.00
_cell.angle_gamma   90.00
#
_symmetry.space_group_name_H-M   'P 1'
#
loop_
_entity.id
_entity.type
_entity.pdbx_description
1 polymer ?
#
loop_
_entity_poly.entity_id
_entity_poly.type
_entity_poly.pdbx_seq_one_letter_code
_entity_poly.pdbx_strand_id
1 'polypeptide(L)'
;MRIFVAVENKTMKARVNLTIEEGLLEKVKSYAASRKSSVSELVENYFRTFVQAPPHKSIVAIIEELPKPDLPAEGDLKKQYMEENAGKYGF
;
A
#
# COMPACT_ATOMS: atom_id res chain seq x y z
N MET A 1 -1.44 14.24 29.08
CA MET A 1 -2.73 14.53 28.41
C MET A 1 -2.43 14.89 26.96
N ARG A 2 -2.75 14.01 26.00
CA ARG A 2 -2.52 14.28 24.56
C ARG A 2 -3.81 14.81 23.96
N ILE A 3 -3.80 16.05 23.50
CA ILE A 3 -4.91 16.66 22.77
C ILE A 3 -4.77 16.20 21.32
N PHE A 4 -5.72 15.39 20.84
CA PHE A 4 -5.84 15.06 19.43
C PHE A 4 -6.61 16.20 18.76
N VAL A 5 -5.91 17.02 17.98
CA VAL A 5 -6.55 18.00 17.09
C VAL A 5 -6.99 17.23 15.86
N ALA A 6 -8.31 17.08 15.67
CA ALA A 6 -8.87 16.63 14.40
C ALA A 6 -8.63 17.75 13.37
N VAL A 7 -7.58 17.61 12.55
CA VAL A 7 -7.35 18.51 11.42
C VAL A 7 -8.38 18.15 10.35
N GLU A 8 -9.49 18.86 10.33
CA GLU A 8 -10.50 18.74 9.28
C GLU A 8 -9.97 19.43 8.01
N ASN A 9 -9.23 18.68 7.19
CA ASN A 9 -8.71 19.14 5.91
C ASN A 9 -9.87 19.36 4.93
N LYS A 10 -10.40 20.59 4.86
CA LYS A 10 -11.27 21.04 3.78
C LYS A 10 -10.48 21.03 2.46
N THR A 11 -10.53 19.93 1.73
CA THR A 11 -9.81 19.74 0.47
C THR A 11 -10.42 20.58 -0.64
N MET A 12 -9.60 21.38 -1.33
CA MET A 12 -10.04 22.11 -2.52
C MET A 12 -10.40 21.11 -3.63
N LYS A 13 -11.62 21.21 -4.17
CA LYS A 13 -12.09 20.34 -5.26
C LYS A 13 -11.72 20.95 -6.61
N ALA A 14 -11.12 20.15 -7.49
CA ALA A 14 -10.88 20.50 -8.89
C ALA A 14 -11.97 19.90 -9.79
N ARG A 15 -12.30 20.57 -10.90
CA ARG A 15 -13.29 20.09 -11.88
C ARG A 15 -12.60 19.32 -13.00
N VAL A 16 -13.13 18.16 -13.34
CA VAL A 16 -12.71 17.33 -14.50
C VAL A 16 -13.88 17.26 -15.48
N ASN A 17 -13.63 17.48 -16.77
CA ASN A 17 -14.61 17.27 -17.84
C ASN A 17 -14.28 15.96 -18.57
N LEU A 18 -15.27 15.08 -18.73
CA LEU A 18 -15.11 13.77 -19.35
C LEU A 18 -16.19 13.59 -20.42
N THR A 19 -15.83 12.97 -21.54
CA THR A 19 -16.78 12.54 -22.57
C THR A 19 -17.04 11.06 -22.41
N ILE A 20 -18.30 10.68 -22.19
CA ILE A 20 -18.72 9.28 -22.06
C ILE A 20 -20.02 9.05 -22.83
N GLU A 21 -20.33 7.80 -23.14
CA GLU A 21 -21.59 7.43 -23.78
C GLU A 21 -22.79 7.82 -22.90
N GLU A 22 -23.82 8.43 -23.51
CA GLU A 22 -25.00 8.90 -22.79
C GLU A 22 -25.76 7.76 -22.08
N GLY A 23 -25.96 6.63 -22.77
CA GLY A 23 -26.63 5.45 -22.18
C GLY A 23 -25.88 4.87 -20.98
N LEU A 24 -24.54 4.98 -20.98
CA LEU A 24 -23.71 4.60 -19.84
C LEU A 24 -23.85 5.60 -18.69
N LEU A 25 -23.84 6.91 -18.98
CA LEU A 25 -24.01 7.95 -17.98
C LEU A 25 -25.33 7.81 -17.21
N GLU A 26 -26.42 7.53 -17.92
CA GLU A 26 -27.74 7.31 -17.31
C GLU A 26 -27.72 6.12 -16.34
N LYS A 27 -27.17 4.98 -16.75
CA LYS A 27 -27.01 3.80 -15.88
C LYS A 27 -26.18 4.12 -14.63
N VAL A 28 -25.09 4.87 -14.79
CA VAL A 28 -24.22 5.26 -13.67
C VAL A 28 -24.93 6.21 -12.72
N LYS A 29 -25.72 7.18 -13.22
CA LYS A 29 -26.54 8.07 -12.38
C LYS A 29 -27.56 7.27 -11.56
N SER A 30 -28.29 6.35 -12.19
CA SER A 30 -29.25 5.48 -11.48
C SER A 30 -28.56 4.64 -10.41
N TYR A 31 -27.39 4.09 -10.73
CA TYR A 31 -26.58 3.35 -9.78
C TYR A 31 -26.13 4.22 -8.60
N ALA A 32 -25.62 5.43 -8.85
CA ALA A 32 -25.20 6.36 -7.80
C ALA A 32 -26.37 6.74 -6.89
N ALA A 33 -27.54 7.05 -7.46
CA ALA A 33 -28.76 7.37 -6.72
C ALA A 33 -29.20 6.21 -5.83
N SER A 34 -29.16 4.97 -6.33
CA SER A 34 -29.51 3.77 -5.54
C SER A 34 -28.62 3.58 -4.31
N ARG A 35 -27.39 4.08 -4.36
CA ARG A 35 -26.39 4.03 -3.28
C ARG A 35 -26.31 5.30 -2.45
N LYS A 36 -27.22 6.27 -2.66
CA LYS A 36 -27.20 7.60 -2.02
C LYS A 36 -25.85 8.32 -2.19
N SER A 37 -25.23 8.17 -3.36
CA SER A 37 -23.94 8.75 -3.72
C SER A 37 -24.06 9.58 -5.00
N SER A 38 -22.97 10.24 -5.40
CA SER A 38 -22.92 11.03 -6.64
C SER A 38 -21.96 10.41 -7.66
N VAL A 39 -22.17 10.71 -8.94
CA VAL A 39 -21.24 10.27 -10.01
C VAL A 39 -19.83 10.78 -9.75
N SER A 40 -19.69 12.04 -9.32
CA SER A 40 -18.39 12.62 -8.97
C SER A 40 -17.69 11.87 -7.85
N GLU A 41 -18.43 11.44 -6.83
CA GLU A 41 -17.90 10.66 -5.71
C GLU A 41 -17.47 9.26 -6.15
N LEU A 42 -18.26 8.59 -7.00
CA LEU A 42 -17.89 7.30 -7.59
C LEU A 42 -16.59 7.39 -8.39
N VAL A 43 -16.46 8.42 -9.23
CA VAL A 43 -15.26 8.64 -10.05
C VAL A 43 -14.06 8.99 -9.17
N GLU A 44 -14.23 9.86 -8.17
CA GLU A 44 -13.17 10.20 -7.22
C GLU A 44 -12.70 8.96 -6.45
N ASN A 45 -13.61 8.11 -5.98
CA ASN A 45 -13.28 6.86 -5.31
C ASN A 45 -12.55 5.89 -6.23
N TYR A 46 -12.98 5.77 -7.48
CA TYR A 46 -12.28 4.97 -8.48
C TYR A 46 -10.85 5.49 -8.73
N PHE A 47 -10.67 6.80 -8.85
CA PHE A 47 -9.33 7.38 -8.96
C PHE A 47 -8.45 7.05 -7.74
N ARG A 48 -9.03 7.04 -6.53
CA ARG A 48 -8.30 6.65 -5.32
C ARG A 48 -7.82 5.21 -5.34
N THR A 49 -8.53 4.26 -5.99
CA THR A 49 -8.13 2.85 -5.95
C THR A 49 -6.81 2.57 -6.65
N PHE A 50 -6.43 3.36 -7.67
CA PHE A 50 -5.17 3.16 -8.40
C PHE A 50 -4.12 4.25 -8.15
N VAL A 51 -4.51 5.41 -7.61
CA VAL A 51 -3.55 6.46 -7.19
C VAL A 51 -3.00 6.17 -5.79
N GLN A 52 -3.67 5.34 -4.99
CA GLN A 52 -3.06 4.83 -3.76
C GLN A 52 -1.78 4.10 -4.12
N ALA A 53 -0.64 4.66 -3.69
CA ALA A 53 0.63 3.96 -3.74
C ALA A 53 0.40 2.56 -3.17
N PRO A 54 0.96 1.49 -3.78
CA PRO A 54 0.85 0.15 -3.24
C PRO A 54 1.19 0.24 -1.75
N PRO A 55 0.37 -0.36 -0.87
CA PRO A 55 0.58 -0.22 0.57
C PRO A 55 2.04 -0.50 0.83
N HIS A 56 2.76 0.48 1.40
CA HIS A 56 4.14 0.26 1.81
C HIS A 56 4.12 -1.06 2.58
N LYS A 57 4.86 -2.06 2.07
CA LYS A 57 4.88 -3.38 2.71
C LYS A 57 5.18 -3.14 4.18
N SER A 58 4.32 -3.66 5.06
CA SER A 58 4.58 -3.56 6.48
C SER A 58 5.96 -4.18 6.75
N ILE A 59 6.66 -3.72 7.79
CA ILE A 59 7.95 -4.30 8.16
C ILE A 59 7.85 -5.83 8.31
N VAL A 60 6.70 -6.32 8.79
CA VAL A 60 6.37 -7.75 8.88
C VAL A 60 6.35 -8.41 7.49
N ALA A 61 5.64 -7.83 6.51
CA ALA A 61 5.58 -8.36 5.15
C ALA A 61 6.96 -8.36 4.47
N ILE A 62 7.81 -7.38 4.76
CA ILE A 62 9.18 -7.33 4.27
C ILE A 62 10.00 -8.49 4.87
N ILE A 63 9.86 -8.77 6.17
CA ILE A 63 10.57 -9.87 6.85
C ILE A 63 10.14 -11.24 6.29
N GLU A 64 8.84 -11.43 6.03
CA GLU A 64 8.32 -12.69 5.47
C GLU A 64 8.79 -12.95 4.04
N GLU A 65 9.07 -11.90 3.26
CA GLU A 65 9.57 -12.00 1.90
C GLU A 65 11.10 -12.14 1.81
N LEU A 66 11.83 -12.02 2.92
CA LEU A 66 13.27 -12.21 2.90
C LEU A 66 13.61 -13.64 2.43
N PRO A 67 14.55 -13.79 1.49
CA PRO A 67 14.97 -15.11 1.03
C PRO A 67 15.49 -15.90 2.24
N LYS A 68 15.08 -17.17 2.35
CA LYS A 68 15.66 -18.05 3.36
C LYS A 68 17.16 -18.16 3.08
N PRO A 69 18.02 -17.91 4.08
CA PRO A 69 19.46 -18.09 3.88
C PRO A 69 19.74 -19.57 3.58
N ASP A 70 20.63 -19.81 2.63
CA ASP A 70 21.14 -21.14 2.32
C ASP A 70 22.11 -21.53 3.45
N LEU A 71 21.56 -22.11 4.52
CA LEU A 71 22.32 -22.58 5.66
C LEU A 71 22.62 -24.07 5.46
N PRO A 72 23.86 -24.52 5.72
CA PRO A 72 24.16 -25.95 5.71
C PRO A 72 23.28 -26.65 6.74
N ALA A 73 22.55 -27.69 6.29
CA ALA A 73 21.61 -28.44 7.12
C ALA A 73 22.27 -29.15 8.32
N GLU A 74 23.58 -29.34 8.26
CA GLU A 74 24.37 -30.10 9.21
C GLU A 74 25.68 -29.36 9.52
N GLY A 75 25.99 -29.19 10.81
CA GLY A 75 27.22 -28.57 11.27
C GLY A 75 27.03 -27.66 12.49
N ASP A 76 28.13 -27.40 13.19
CA ASP A 76 28.17 -26.38 14.25
C ASP A 76 28.30 -25.00 13.60
N LEU A 77 27.16 -24.35 13.36
CA LEU A 77 27.06 -23.01 12.75
C LEU A 77 27.93 -21.98 13.48
N LYS A 78 28.18 -22.16 14.78
CA LYS A 78 29.03 -21.27 15.56
C LYS A 78 30.50 -21.40 15.14
N LYS A 79 30.98 -22.64 14.95
CA LYS A 79 32.35 -22.89 14.47
C LYS A 79 32.56 -22.35 13.06
N GLN A 80 31.62 -22.62 12.15
CA GLN A 80 31.67 -22.10 10.78
C GLN A 80 31.72 -20.56 10.76
N TYR A 81 30.86 -19.90 11.55
CA TYR A 81 30.88 -18.45 11.67
C TYR A 81 32.23 -17.92 12.19
N MET A 82 32.83 -18.59 13.18
CA MET A 82 34.12 -18.18 13.72
C MET A 82 35.25 -18.38 12.70
N GLU A 83 35.25 -19.51 11.97
CA GLU A 83 36.24 -19.83 10.95
C GLU A 83 36.18 -18.87 9.75
N GLU A 84 34.97 -18.56 9.25
CA GLU A 84 34.77 -17.60 8.15
C GLU A 84 35.15 -16.16 8.52
N ASN A 85 34.96 -15.77 9.79
CA ASN A 85 35.25 -14.43 10.27
C ASN A 85 36.63 -14.28 10.91
N ALA A 86 37.37 -15.37 11.13
CA ALA A 86 38.72 -15.36 11.70
C ALA A 86 39.67 -14.46 10.89
N GLY A 87 39.57 -14.48 9.57
CA GLY A 87 40.38 -13.62 8.69
C GLY A 87 40.01 -12.13 8.74
N LYS A 88 38.78 -11.77 9.13
CA LYS A 88 38.34 -10.37 9.25
C LYS A 88 38.59 -9.76 10.62
N TYR A 89 38.55 -10.57 11.67
CA TYR A 89 38.63 -10.10 13.06
C TYR A 89 39.86 -10.59 13.82
N GLY A 90 40.75 -11.37 13.20
CA GLY A 90 42.09 -11.66 13.70
C GLY A 90 42.13 -12.39 15.03
N PHE A 91 41.29 -13.43 15.19
CA PHE A 91 41.35 -14.35 16.32
C PHE A 91 42.10 -15.63 15.94
#